data_AF-A0A962NCG0-F1
#
_entry.id   AF-A0A962NCG0-F1
#
_cell.length_a   1.000
_cell.length_b   1.000
_cell.length_c   1.000
_cell.angle_alpha   90.00
_cell.angle_beta   90.00
_cell.angle_gamma   90.00
#
_symmetry.space_group_name_H-M   'P 1'
#
loop_
_entity.id
_entity.type
_entity.pdbx_description
1 polymer ?
#
loop_
_entity_poly.entity_id
_entity_poly.type
_entity_poly.pdbx_seq_one_letter_code
_entity_poly.pdbx_strand_id
1 'polypeptide(L)' 'VAASLSAPTLFTLAEDLSHMELEVNVDEADVGRVHEKQQARFTVDAWPGRAYPATITR' A
#
# COMPACT_ATOMS: atom_id res chain seq x y z
N VAL A 1 -2.18 5.12 45.28
CA VAL A 1 -1.87 5.76 43.98
C VAL A 1 -1.05 4.78 43.17
N ALA A 2 -1.61 4.22 42.10
CA ALA A 2 -0.90 3.30 41.20
C ALA A 2 -0.66 4.06 39.89
N ALA A 3 0.61 4.37 39.60
CA ALA A 3 0.98 4.99 38.34
C ALA A 3 0.83 3.94 37.23
N SER A 4 -0.11 4.16 36.32
CA SER A 4 -0.24 3.39 35.09
C SER A 4 1.03 3.59 34.25
N LEU A 5 1.87 2.56 34.16
CA LEU A 5 3.00 2.48 33.24
C LEU A 5 2.46 2.32 31.81
N SER A 6 2.05 3.42 31.20
CA SER A 6 1.83 3.48 29.76
C SER A 6 3.18 3.64 29.09
N ALA A 7 3.77 2.53 28.63
CA ALA A 7 4.97 2.58 27.81
C ALA A 7 4.63 3.25 26.47
N PRO A 8 5.34 4.32 26.06
CA PRO A 8 5.13 4.93 24.75
C PRO A 8 5.64 3.97 23.66
N THR A 9 4.85 3.78 22.62
CA THR A 9 5.29 3.10 21.40
C THR A 9 6.35 3.95 20.71
N LEU A 10 7.61 3.53 20.80
CA LEU A 10 8.74 4.28 20.25
C LEU A 10 8.80 4.20 18.73
N PHE A 11 8.40 3.05 18.16
CA PHE A 11 8.40 2.81 16.72
C PHE A 11 7.26 1.85 16.36
N THR A 12 6.46 2.20 15.36
CA THR A 12 5.52 1.27 14.73
C THR A 12 6.21 0.70 13.50
N LEU A 13 6.57 -0.58 13.55
CA LEU A 13 6.99 -1.31 12.35
C LEU A 13 5.71 -1.63 11.58
N ALA A 14 5.61 -1.15 10.34
CA ALA A 14 4.51 -1.52 9.46
C ALA A 14 4.45 -3.06 9.33
N GLU A 15 3.23 -3.59 9.13
CA GLU A 15 3.02 -4.97 8.71
C GLU A 15 3.87 -5.28 7.47
N ASP A 16 4.22 -6.56 7.28
CA ASP A 16 5.18 -7.02 6.28
C ASP A 16 5.01 -6.32 4.93
N LEU A 17 5.96 -5.43 4.61
CA LEU A 17 5.97 -4.65 3.38
C LEU A 17 6.18 -5.51 2.12
N SER A 18 6.41 -6.82 2.25
CA SER A 18 6.33 -7.73 1.11
C SER A 18 4.89 -7.99 0.66
N HIS A 19 3.90 -7.71 1.51
CA HIS A 19 2.47 -7.76 1.22
C HIS A 19 1.90 -6.33 1.21
N MET A 20 2.19 -5.56 0.17
CA MET A 20 1.63 -4.21 0.00
C MET A 20 0.32 -4.25 -0.78
N GLU A 21 -0.71 -3.62 -0.20
CA GLU A 21 -1.91 -3.20 -0.91
C GLU A 21 -1.80 -1.71 -1.21
N LEU A 22 -2.16 -1.32 -2.43
CA LEU A 22 -2.11 0.07 -2.88
C LEU A 22 -3.50 0.51 -3.32
N GLU A 23 -4.08 1.44 -2.58
CA GLU A 23 -5.28 2.15 -3.01
C GLU A 23 -4.88 3.29 -3.95
N VAL A 24 -5.36 3.21 -5.19
CA VAL A 24 -5.14 4.24 -6.22
C VAL A 24 -6.48 4.77 -6.70
N ASN A 25 -6.56 6.09 -6.79
CA ASN A 25 -7.72 6.74 -7.39
C ASN A 25 -7.64 6.61 -8.91
N VAL A 26 -8.75 6.20 -9.53
CA VAL A 26 -8.91 6.17 -10.98
C VAL A 26 -10.00 7.14 -11.38
N ASP A 27 -9.79 7.85 -12.48
CA ASP A 27 -10.79 8.75 -13.03
C ASP A 27 -12.00 7.97 -13.52
N GLU A 28 -13.21 8.48 -13.26
CA GLU A 28 -14.46 7.80 -13.62
C GLU A 28 -14.60 7.57 -15.14
N ALA A 29 -14.01 8.43 -15.97
CA ALA A 29 -13.96 8.24 -17.42
C ALA A 29 -13.14 7.00 -17.84
N ASP A 30 -12.22 6.58 -16.98
CA ASP A 30 -11.21 5.56 -17.26
C ASP A 30 -11.50 4.25 -16.52
N VAL A 31 -12.40 4.25 -15.53
CA VAL A 31 -12.78 3.06 -14.75
C VAL A 31 -13.30 1.91 -15.63
N GLY A 32 -13.93 2.23 -16.76
CA GLY A 32 -14.40 1.22 -17.74
C GLY A 32 -13.28 0.44 -18.43
N ARG A 33 -12.03 0.88 -18.30
CA ARG A 33 -10.82 0.21 -18.82
C ARG A 33 -10.09 -0.61 -17.74
N VAL A 34 -10.56 -0.57 -16.49
CA VAL A 34 -9.98 -1.28 -15.35
C VAL A 34 -10.78 -2.56 -15.10
N HIS A 35 -10.07 -3.69 -15.02
CA HIS A 35 -10.69 -5.00 -14.85
C HIS A 35 -9.97 -5.80 -13.77
N GLU A 36 -10.69 -6.67 -13.07
CA GLU A 36 -10.08 -7.63 -12.15
C GLU A 36 -9.04 -8.49 -12.87
N LYS A 37 -7.94 -8.81 -12.18
CA LYS A 37 -6.80 -9.60 -12.68
C LYS A 37 -5.97 -8.90 -13.76
N GLN A 38 -6.21 -7.64 -14.04
CA GLN A 38 -5.38 -6.86 -14.94
C GLN A 38 -3.97 -6.69 -14.34
N GLN A 39 -2.95 -6.92 -15.16
CA GLN A 39 -1.56 -6.68 -14.76
C GLN A 39 -1.31 -5.17 -14.68
N ALA A 40 -0.79 -4.74 -13.55
CA ALA A 40 -0.39 -3.37 -13.28
C ALA A 40 1.08 -3.34 -12.86
N ARG A 41 1.65 -2.14 -12.89
CA ARG A 41 2.99 -1.87 -12.38
C ARG A 41 2.99 -0.55 -11.66
N PHE A 42 3.59 -0.51 -10.47
CA PHE A 42 3.74 0.70 -9.69
C PHE A 42 5.19 0.91 -9.28
N THR A 43 5.53 2.15 -8.97
CA THR A 43 6.85 2.56 -8.48
C THR A 43 6.67 3.19 -7.11
N VAL A 44 7.67 3.07 -6.25
CA VAL A 44 7.67 3.66 -4.91
C VAL A 44 8.84 4.63 -4.83
N ASP A 45 8.59 5.84 -4.32
CA ASP A 45 9.61 6.90 -4.25
C ASP A 45 10.83 6.50 -3.40
N ALA A 46 10.65 5.58 -2.45
CA ALA A 46 11.74 5.00 -1.66
C ALA A 46 12.73 4.17 -2.50
N TRP A 47 12.32 3.66 -3.68
CA TRP A 47 13.16 2.89 -4.60
C TRP A 47 12.99 3.38 -6.05
N PRO A 48 13.60 4.53 -6.41
CA PRO A 48 13.52 5.07 -7.76
C PRO A 48 14.07 4.08 -8.78
N GLY A 49 13.35 3.90 -9.90
CA GLY A 49 13.76 3.02 -10.99
C GLY A 49 13.36 1.54 -10.83
N ARG A 50 12.73 1.15 -9.70
CA ARG A 50 12.17 -0.19 -9.53
C ARG A 50 10.66 -0.18 -9.76
N ALA A 51 10.20 -0.96 -10.74
CA ALA A 51 8.79 -1.24 -10.95
C ALA A 51 8.41 -2.56 -10.25
N TYR A 52 7.28 -2.54 -9.55
CA TYR A 52 6.72 -3.70 -8.86
C TYR A 52 5.54 -4.24 -9.67
N PRO A 53 5.51 -5.54 -10.01
CA PRO A 53 4.35 -6.14 -10.64
C PRO A 53 3.19 -6.18 -9.65
N ALA A 54 2.00 -5.81 -10.11
CA ALA A 54 0.78 -5.84 -9.33
C ALA A 54 -0.36 -6.45 -10.14
N THR A 55 -1.39 -6.91 -9.44
CA THR A 55 -2.62 -7.41 -10.05
C THR A 55 -3.77 -6.61 -9.46
N ILE A 56 -4.63 -6.06 -10.32
CA ILE A 56 -5.80 -5.31 -9.86
C ILE A 56 -6.81 -6.27 -9.24
N THR A 57 -7.16 -5.99 -7.99
CA THR A 57 -8.22 -6.64 -7.23
C THR A 57 -9.33 -5.62 -6.97
N ARG A 58 -10.57 -6.09 -6.84
CA ARG A 58 -11.76 -5.26 -6.58
C ARG A 58 -11.98 -5.04 -5.10
#